data_AF-A0A847NHA3-F1
#
_entry.id   AF-A0A847NHA3-F1
#
_cell.length_a   1.000
_cell.length_b   1.000
_cell.length_c   1.000
_cell.angle_alpha   90.00
_cell.angle_beta   90.00
_cell.angle_gamma   90.00
#
_symmetry.space_group_name_H-M   'P 1'
#
loop_
_entity.id
_entity.type
_entity.pdbx_description
1 polymer ?
#
loop_
_entity_poly.entity_id
_entity_poly.type
_entity_poly.pdbx_seq_one_letter_code
_entity_poly.pdbx_strand_id
1 'polypeptide(L)'
;MKKSKFFTLAIIIVFIGWLFLYEKPTIKGFYQGEANGYFVQILIRKDEGIFVEWIDNREVDRGTFKKINDKSYSFESDRQSFQIELNKDNSFEIFINNINGINPIIMKKVSSEDTWIEFGEFDDVEEYKGLLD
;
A
#
# COMPACT_ATOMS: atom_id res chain seq x y z
N MET A 1 -15.49 41.12 28.44
CA MET A 1 -14.64 41.11 27.22
C MET A 1 -13.39 40.21 27.29
N LYS A 2 -12.79 39.89 28.46
CA LYS A 2 -11.62 38.98 28.53
C LYS A 2 -11.92 37.50 28.24
N LYS A 3 -13.13 37.02 28.58
CA LYS A 3 -13.53 35.61 28.38
C LYS A 3 -13.70 35.21 26.90
N SER A 4 -14.11 36.13 26.01
CA SER A 4 -14.29 35.80 24.59
C SER A 4 -12.95 35.62 23.86
N LYS A 5 -11.93 36.43 24.18
CA LYS A 5 -10.58 36.29 23.60
C LYS A 5 -9.92 34.95 23.96
N PHE A 6 -10.18 34.46 25.17
CA PHE A 6 -9.71 33.14 25.62
C PHE A 6 -10.38 31.99 24.85
N PHE A 7 -11.68 32.13 24.57
CA PHE A 7 -12.45 31.13 23.83
C PHE A 7 -12.02 31.08 22.35
N THR A 8 -11.77 32.24 21.72
CA THR A 8 -11.25 32.31 20.35
C THR A 8 -9.85 31.69 20.25
N LEU A 9 -8.98 31.93 21.23
CA LEU A 9 -7.64 31.36 21.27
C LEU A 9 -7.68 29.83 21.42
N ALA A 10 -8.56 29.31 22.27
CA ALA A 10 -8.73 27.86 22.44
C ALA A 10 -9.21 27.18 21.14
N ILE A 11 -10.15 27.79 20.41
CA ILE A 11 -10.63 27.26 19.12
C ILE A 11 -9.50 27.22 18.08
N ILE A 12 -8.67 28.27 18.02
CA ILE A 12 -7.52 28.32 17.10
C ILE A 12 -6.52 27.22 17.44
N ILE A 13 -6.22 26.98 18.73
CA ILE A 13 -5.31 25.91 19.16
C ILE A 13 -5.86 24.54 18.80
N VAL A 14 -7.17 24.30 18.96
CA VAL A 14 -7.82 23.05 18.56
C VAL A 14 -7.74 22.85 17.04
N PHE A 15 -8.03 23.89 16.25
CA PHE A 15 -7.94 23.83 14.79
C PHE A 15 -6.51 23.58 14.29
N ILE A 16 -5.51 24.23 14.89
CA ILE A 16 -4.10 24.03 14.56
C ILE A 16 -3.65 22.62 14.98
N GLY A 17 -4.02 22.16 16.18
CA GLY A 17 -3.74 20.80 16.65
C GLY A 17 -4.34 19.74 15.74
N TRP A 18 -5.55 19.99 15.20
CA TRP A 18 -6.19 19.06 14.27
C TRP A 18 -5.47 18.97 12.92
N LEU A 19 -4.88 20.06 12.43
CA LEU A 19 -4.04 20.07 11.22
C LEU A 19 -2.74 19.27 11.40
N PHE A 20 -2.18 19.25 12.61
CA PHE A 20 -0.96 18.48 12.91
C PHE A 20 -1.19 16.98 13.16
N LEU A 21 -2.44 16.55 13.36
CA LEU A 21 -2.79 15.13 13.53
C LEU A 21 -2.92 14.37 12.19
N TYR A 22 -2.81 15.06 11.05
CA TYR A 22 -2.74 14.38 9.76
C TYR A 22 -1.36 13.76 9.58
N GLU A 23 -1.26 12.46 9.89
CA GLU A 23 -0.11 11.67 9.48
C GLU A 23 0.04 11.72 7.96
N LYS A 24 1.25 12.04 7.50
CA LYS A 24 1.54 12.00 6.08
C LYS A 24 1.44 10.55 5.60
N PRO A 25 0.71 10.29 4.50
CA PRO A 25 0.65 8.96 3.91
C PRO A 25 2.06 8.41 3.73
N THR A 26 2.28 7.21 4.26
CA THR A 26 3.59 6.56 4.24
C THR A 26 3.38 5.11 3.81
N ILE A 27 4.14 4.71 2.79
CA ILE A 27 4.11 3.34 2.29
C ILE A 27 4.75 2.41 3.33
N LYS A 28 3.93 1.52 3.91
CA LYS A 28 4.32 0.49 4.90
C LYS A 28 3.07 -0.32 5.22
N GLY A 29 3.27 -1.61 5.45
CA GLY A 29 2.26 -2.52 6.00
C GLY A 29 1.68 -3.44 4.93
N PHE A 30 0.50 -3.98 5.21
CA PHE A 30 -0.18 -4.94 4.35
C PHE A 30 -1.31 -4.25 3.57
N TYR A 31 -1.35 -4.50 2.27
CA TYR A 31 -2.29 -3.93 1.32
C TYR A 31 -3.02 -5.05 0.58
N GLN A 32 -4.30 -4.84 0.29
CA GLN A 32 -5.11 -5.82 -0.43
C GLN A 32 -6.06 -5.14 -1.41
N GLY A 33 -6.23 -5.77 -2.56
CA GLY A 33 -7.22 -5.45 -3.57
C GLY A 33 -7.88 -6.72 -4.10
N GLU A 34 -8.94 -6.56 -4.88
CA GLU A 34 -9.64 -7.66 -5.54
C GLU A 34 -9.94 -7.27 -6.98
N ALA A 35 -9.67 -8.18 -7.91
CA ALA A 35 -10.04 -8.01 -9.31
C ALA A 35 -10.32 -9.38 -9.95
N ASN A 36 -11.43 -9.47 -10.69
CA ASN A 36 -11.80 -10.67 -11.45
C ASN A 36 -11.78 -11.98 -10.62
N GLY A 37 -12.13 -11.91 -9.33
CA GLY A 37 -12.19 -13.05 -8.43
C GLY A 37 -10.87 -13.40 -7.72
N TYR A 38 -9.78 -12.71 -8.06
CA TYR A 38 -8.48 -12.86 -7.40
C TYR A 38 -8.31 -11.83 -6.28
N PHE A 39 -7.82 -12.28 -5.13
CA PHE A 39 -7.31 -11.41 -4.07
C PHE A 39 -5.82 -11.13 -4.31
N VAL A 40 -5.47 -9.88 -4.52
CA VAL A 40 -4.08 -9.44 -4.68
C VAL A 40 -3.64 -8.75 -3.40
N GLN A 41 -2.47 -9.13 -2.91
CA GLN A 41 -1.97 -8.74 -1.60
C GLN A 41 -0.51 -8.31 -1.71
N ILE A 42 -0.14 -7.21 -1.06
CA ILE A 42 1.25 -6.73 -1.01
C ILE A 42 1.63 -6.38 0.42
N LEU A 43 2.71 -6.98 0.91
CA LEU A 43 3.38 -6.59 2.14
C LEU A 43 4.55 -5.66 1.80
N ILE A 44 4.60 -4.49 2.43
CA ILE A 44 5.66 -3.50 2.23
C ILE A 44 6.38 -3.30 3.55
N ARG A 45 7.61 -3.82 3.63
CA ARG A 45 8.48 -3.72 4.81
C ARG A 45 9.43 -2.56 4.61
N LYS A 46 9.00 -1.39 5.06
CA LYS A 46 9.64 -0.12 4.70
C LYS A 46 11.08 -0.01 5.18
N ASP A 47 11.35 -0.47 6.39
CA ASP A 47 12.68 -0.37 6.99
C ASP A 47 13.69 -1.31 6.34
N GLU A 48 13.20 -2.37 5.69
CA GLU A 48 14.01 -3.32 4.92
C GLU A 48 14.08 -2.98 3.41
N GLY A 49 13.21 -2.08 2.92
CA GLY A 49 13.16 -1.71 1.51
C GLY A 49 12.65 -2.82 0.59
N ILE A 50 11.91 -3.80 1.13
CA ILE A 50 11.39 -4.94 0.38
C ILE A 50 9.87 -4.94 0.28
N PHE A 51 9.38 -5.60 -0.77
CA PHE A 51 7.98 -5.96 -0.90
C PHE A 51 7.84 -7.46 -1.20
N VAL A 52 6.66 -7.99 -0.87
CA VAL A 52 6.25 -9.35 -1.22
C VAL A 52 4.81 -9.26 -1.73
N GLU A 53 4.54 -9.94 -2.83
CA GLU A 53 3.23 -9.97 -3.46
C GLU A 53 2.65 -11.38 -3.45
N TRP A 54 1.37 -11.47 -3.12
CA TRP A 54 0.59 -12.70 -3.22
C TRP A 54 -0.64 -12.49 -4.09
N ILE A 55 -1.02 -13.57 -4.77
CA ILE A 55 -2.33 -13.70 -5.41
C ILE A 55 -2.98 -14.94 -4.81
N ASP A 56 -4.18 -14.78 -4.23
CA ASP A 56 -4.90 -15.81 -3.48
C ASP A 56 -4.00 -16.56 -2.49
N ASN A 57 -3.18 -15.81 -1.75
CA ASN A 57 -2.23 -16.29 -0.76
C ASN A 57 -1.00 -17.05 -1.30
N ARG A 58 -0.80 -17.19 -2.61
CA ARG A 58 0.44 -17.75 -3.20
C ARG A 58 1.46 -16.65 -3.36
N GLU A 59 2.68 -16.82 -2.85
CA GLU A 59 3.76 -15.86 -3.08
C GLU A 59 4.15 -15.90 -4.55
N VAL A 60 3.80 -14.85 -5.29
CA VAL A 60 4.03 -14.78 -6.73
C VAL A 60 5.24 -13.93 -7.07
N ASP A 61 5.55 -12.95 -6.22
CA ASP A 61 6.67 -12.06 -6.45
C ASP A 61 7.25 -11.48 -5.17
N ARG A 62 8.50 -11.07 -5.26
CA ARG A 62 9.25 -10.40 -4.20
C ARG A 62 10.33 -9.55 -4.82
N GLY A 63 10.52 -8.37 -4.26
CA GLY A 63 11.61 -7.51 -4.71
C GLY A 63 11.88 -6.37 -3.75
N THR A 64 12.44 -5.31 -4.33
CA THR A 64 12.78 -4.08 -3.62
C THR A 64 11.91 -2.94 -4.10
N PHE A 65 11.83 -1.90 -3.29
CA PHE A 65 11.17 -0.67 -3.70
C PHE A 65 11.95 0.55 -3.24
N LYS A 66 11.81 1.65 -3.99
CA LYS A 66 12.47 2.93 -3.71
C LYS A 66 11.49 4.08 -3.83
N LYS A 67 11.61 5.05 -2.93
CA LYS A 67 10.86 6.32 -3.00
C LYS A 67 11.44 7.17 -4.14
N ILE A 68 10.59 7.60 -5.07
CA ILE A 68 10.96 8.51 -6.17
C ILE A 68 10.74 9.96 -5.72
N ASN A 69 9.57 10.24 -5.15
CA ASN A 69 9.20 11.55 -4.62
C ASN A 69 8.22 11.35 -3.45
N ASP A 70 7.60 12.42 -2.93
CA ASP A 70 6.74 12.37 -1.75
C ASP A 70 5.54 11.42 -1.81
N LYS A 71 5.06 11.06 -3.01
CA LYS A 71 3.94 10.13 -3.19
C LYS A 71 4.25 8.96 -4.09
N SER A 72 5.29 9.05 -4.93
CA SER A 72 5.59 8.03 -5.92
C SER A 72 6.68 7.08 -5.46
N TYR A 73 6.48 5.80 -5.73
CA TYR A 73 7.41 4.72 -5.39
C TYR A 73 7.61 3.82 -6.61
N SER A 74 8.83 3.34 -6.80
CA SER A 74 9.20 2.35 -7.83
C SER A 74 9.37 0.99 -7.17
N PHE A 75 8.80 -0.04 -7.77
CA PHE A 75 8.91 -1.44 -7.37
C PHE A 75 9.69 -2.19 -8.46
N GLU A 76 10.65 -3.00 -8.03
CA GLU A 76 11.55 -3.76 -8.91
C GLU A 76 11.78 -5.15 -8.33
N SER A 77 11.48 -6.17 -9.13
CA SER A 77 11.76 -7.59 -8.87
C SER A 77 12.33 -8.26 -10.13
N ASP A 78 12.60 -9.55 -10.06
CA ASP A 78 12.99 -10.35 -11.23
C ASP A 78 11.83 -10.57 -12.21
N ARG A 79 10.57 -10.38 -11.77
CA ARG A 79 9.36 -10.63 -12.58
C ARG A 79 8.77 -9.38 -13.21
N GLN A 80 8.79 -8.27 -12.49
CA GLN A 80 8.10 -7.06 -12.93
C GLN A 80 8.74 -5.79 -12.37
N SER A 81 8.42 -4.67 -13.02
CA SER A 81 8.69 -3.35 -12.50
C SER A 81 7.49 -2.45 -12.75
N PHE A 82 7.07 -1.76 -11.70
CA PHE A 82 5.95 -0.83 -11.76
C PHE A 82 6.16 0.35 -10.82
N GLN A 83 5.36 1.39 -11.03
CA GLN A 83 5.35 2.56 -10.18
C GLN A 83 3.94 2.76 -9.63
N ILE A 84 3.86 3.23 -8.39
CA ILE A 84 2.60 3.58 -7.74
C ILE A 84 2.64 5.02 -7.25
N GLU A 85 1.47 5.66 -7.21
CA GLU A 85 1.25 6.90 -6.49
C GLU A 85 0.39 6.64 -5.26
N LEU A 86 0.89 7.00 -4.08
CA LEU A 86 0.21 6.81 -2.81
C LEU A 86 -0.82 7.94 -2.60
N ASN A 87 -2.09 7.54 -2.50
CA ASN A 87 -3.21 8.43 -2.23
C ASN A 87 -3.24 8.89 -0.77
N LYS A 88 -4.04 9.93 -0.50
CA LYS A 88 -4.20 10.51 0.84
C LYS A 88 -4.77 9.53 1.87
N ASP A 89 -5.53 8.54 1.41
CA ASP A 89 -6.12 7.47 2.23
C ASP A 89 -5.20 6.25 2.36
N ASN A 90 -3.93 6.35 1.96
CA ASN A 90 -2.97 5.26 1.86
C ASN A 90 -3.44 4.12 0.94
N SER A 91 -4.22 4.40 -0.10
CA SER A 91 -4.44 3.48 -1.21
C SER A 91 -3.49 3.75 -2.37
N PHE A 92 -3.38 2.81 -3.30
CA PHE A 92 -2.74 3.01 -4.59
C PHE A 92 -3.32 2.05 -5.63
N GLU A 93 -2.98 2.27 -6.90
CA GLU A 93 -3.44 1.44 -8.02
C GLU A 93 -2.29 0.60 -8.58
N ILE A 94 -2.58 -0.64 -8.96
CA ILE A 94 -1.67 -1.52 -9.70
C ILE A 94 -2.36 -2.14 -10.91
N PHE A 95 -1.55 -2.66 -11.85
CA PHE A 95 -2.00 -3.33 -13.05
C PHE A 95 -1.29 -4.67 -13.17
N ILE A 96 -2.08 -5.74 -13.36
CA ILE A 96 -1.61 -7.10 -13.59
C ILE A 96 -2.34 -7.60 -14.83
N ASN A 97 -1.65 -7.59 -15.98
CA ASN A 97 -2.27 -7.75 -17.30
C ASN A 97 -3.22 -8.98 -17.39
N ASN A 98 -2.81 -10.12 -16.84
CA ASN A 98 -3.59 -11.36 -16.91
C ASN A 98 -4.72 -11.44 -15.87
N ILE A 99 -4.80 -10.49 -14.92
CA ILE A 99 -5.91 -10.38 -13.97
C ILE A 99 -6.86 -9.28 -14.41
N ASN A 100 -6.42 -8.03 -14.50
CA ASN A 100 -7.31 -6.87 -14.59
C ASN A 100 -7.20 -6.09 -15.92
N GLY A 101 -6.25 -6.45 -16.79
CA GLY A 101 -6.01 -5.79 -18.06
C GLY A 101 -5.75 -4.29 -17.88
N ILE A 102 -6.69 -3.45 -18.37
CA ILE A 102 -6.58 -1.99 -18.31
C ILE A 102 -7.25 -1.36 -17.08
N ASN A 103 -7.99 -2.13 -16.27
CA ASN A 103 -8.76 -1.59 -15.15
C ASN A 103 -7.96 -1.72 -13.85
N PRO A 104 -7.53 -0.65 -13.17
CA PRO A 104 -6.64 -0.75 -12.03
C PRO A 104 -7.21 -1.57 -10.87
N ILE A 105 -6.36 -2.34 -10.19
CA ILE A 105 -6.68 -2.92 -8.88
C ILE A 105 -6.41 -1.86 -7.83
N ILE A 106 -7.43 -1.49 -7.06
CA ILE A 106 -7.27 -0.54 -5.96
C ILE A 106 -6.78 -1.28 -4.73
N MET A 107 -5.52 -1.06 -4.38
CA MET A 107 -4.86 -1.63 -3.22
C MET A 107 -5.12 -0.75 -2.00
N LYS A 108 -5.87 -1.26 -1.03
CA LYS A 108 -6.17 -0.55 0.22
C LYS A 108 -5.27 -1.07 1.33
N LYS A 109 -4.75 -0.17 2.17
CA LYS A 109 -4.05 -0.57 3.39
C LYS A 109 -5.03 -1.28 4.33
N VAL A 110 -4.75 -2.54 4.63
CA VAL A 110 -5.53 -3.36 5.58
C VAL A 110 -4.85 -3.48 6.94
N SER A 111 -3.52 -3.29 7.00
CA SER A 111 -2.77 -3.22 8.26
C SER A 111 -1.56 -2.30 8.14
N SER A 112 -1.24 -1.58 9.22
CA SER A 112 0.03 -0.84 9.36
C SER A 112 1.20 -1.71 9.80
N GLU A 113 0.92 -2.92 10.31
CA GLU A 113 1.93 -3.90 10.67
C GLU A 113 2.60 -4.44 9.41
N ASP A 114 3.92 -4.53 9.43
CA ASP A 114 4.76 -5.06 8.36
C ASP A 114 5.53 -6.31 8.79
N THR A 115 4.92 -7.08 9.71
CA THR A 115 5.41 -8.38 10.14
C THR A 115 5.36 -9.37 8.99
N TRP A 116 6.32 -10.30 8.98
CA TRP A 116 6.33 -11.40 8.01
C TRP A 116 5.03 -12.21 8.09
N ILE A 117 4.48 -12.58 6.94
CA ILE A 117 3.26 -13.38 6.82
C ILE A 117 3.58 -14.62 6.00
N GLU A 118 3.17 -15.78 6.51
CA GLU A 118 3.23 -17.05 5.81
C GLU A 118 1.80 -17.59 5.70
N PHE A 119 1.36 -17.87 4.48
CA PHE A 119 0.01 -18.39 4.24
C PHE A 119 -0.04 -19.93 4.10
N GLY A 120 1.12 -20.57 3.96
CA GLY A 120 1.26 -22.02 3.78
C GLY A 120 2.00 -22.38 2.49
N GLU A 121 2.12 -23.69 2.25
CA GLU A 121 2.66 -24.26 1.02
C GLU A 121 1.52 -24.64 0.07
N PHE A 122 1.71 -24.37 -1.22
CA PHE A 122 0.72 -24.64 -2.26
C PHE A 122 1.40 -25.32 -3.45
N ASP A 123 0.73 -26.30 -4.07
CA ASP A 123 1.28 -27.04 -5.21
C ASP A 123 1.13 -26.27 -6.55
N ASP A 124 0.36 -25.19 -6.57
CA ASP A 124 -0.04 -24.43 -7.75
C ASP A 124 0.64 -23.04 -7.86
N VAL A 125 1.68 -22.76 -7.06
CA VAL A 125 2.35 -21.45 -7.03
C VAL A 125 2.84 -20.98 -8.41
N GLU A 126 3.35 -21.89 -9.24
CA GLU A 126 3.83 -21.54 -10.58
C GLU A 126 2.72 -21.12 -11.55
N GLU A 127 1.49 -21.62 -11.37
CA GLU A 127 0.31 -21.16 -12.13
C GLU A 127 -0.01 -19.70 -11.80
N TYR A 128 0.01 -19.36 -10.51
CA TYR A 128 -0.26 -17.99 -10.03
C TYR A 128 0.86 -17.02 -10.41
N LYS A 129 2.12 -17.46 -10.43
CA LYS A 129 3.24 -16.67 -10.94
C LYS A 129 3.05 -16.27 -12.40
N GLY A 130 2.44 -17.14 -13.21
CA GLY A 130 2.10 -16.85 -14.61
C GLY A 130 1.05 -15.74 -14.78
N LEU A 131 0.36 -15.33 -13.72
CA LEU A 131 -0.56 -14.17 -13.77
C LEU A 131 0.17 -12.83 -13.88
N LEU A 132 1.46 -12.79 -13.51
CA LEU A 132 2.28 -11.57 -13.60
C LEU A 132 3.01 -11.41 -14.94
N ASP A 133 3.03 -12.45 -15.78
CA ASP A 133 3.79 -12.50 -17.04
C ASP A 133 3.10 -11.76 -18.22
#